data_AF-A0A0G0AC74-F1
#
_entry.id   AF-A0A0G0AC74-F1
#
_cell.length_a   1.000
_cell.length_b   1.000
_cell.length_c   1.000
_cell.angle_alpha   90.00
_cell.angle_beta   90.00
_cell.angle_gamma   90.00
#
_symmetry.space_group_name_H-M   'P 1'
#
loop_
_entity.id
_entity.type
_entity.pdbx_description
1 polymer ?
#
loop_
_entity_poly.entity_id
_entity_poly.type
_entity_poly.pdbx_seq_one_letter_code
_entity_poly.pdbx_strand_id
1 'polypeptide(L)'
;MNKIYKNLISFSLFVLLITFSACKQQHKTDLTKIKNSSKEKVTETVNHPDIPTPLGFHFINKTSKQDPEKNTTITTFNYKGSQNLQAVLEFYKQNLNQFGWETENLSTNDKILITCYKNKKSCVISAHKISGKYKTSLSIVLKTENPKEKGSNKPQQEEDLINSKKLNKNFISPSGYLC
;
A
#
# COMPACT_ATOMS: atom_id res chain seq x y z
N MET A 1 33.10 -53.70 -33.30
CA MET A 1 32.07 -52.66 -33.48
C MET A 1 30.95 -52.88 -32.48
N ASN A 2 30.46 -51.98 -31.63
CA ASN A 2 30.73 -50.55 -31.47
C ASN A 2 30.04 -50.08 -30.16
N LYS A 3 30.58 -50.46 -28.98
CA LYS A 3 30.04 -50.06 -27.66
C LYS A 3 30.07 -48.52 -27.49
N ILE A 4 31.04 -47.88 -28.14
CA ILE A 4 31.20 -46.42 -28.21
C ILE A 4 30.01 -45.75 -28.93
N TYR A 5 29.48 -46.36 -30.00
CA TYR A 5 28.38 -45.77 -30.77
C TYR A 5 27.05 -45.83 -30.04
N LYS A 6 26.83 -46.85 -29.19
CA LYS A 6 25.62 -46.91 -28.34
C LYS A 6 25.56 -45.75 -27.35
N ASN A 7 26.69 -45.35 -26.77
CA ASN A 7 26.75 -44.22 -25.85
C ASN A 7 26.58 -42.88 -26.58
N LEU A 8 27.13 -42.74 -27.79
CA LEU A 8 26.97 -41.53 -28.60
C LEU A 8 25.51 -41.30 -29.03
N ILE A 9 24.83 -42.38 -29.45
CA ILE A 9 23.41 -42.34 -29.86
C ILE A 9 22.51 -41.98 -28.67
N SER A 10 22.77 -42.55 -27.49
CA SER A 10 22.00 -42.25 -26.28
C SER A 10 22.14 -40.78 -25.86
N PHE A 11 23.37 -40.25 -25.89
CA PHE A 11 23.61 -38.85 -25.54
C PHE A 11 22.95 -37.87 -26.53
N SER A 12 22.99 -38.17 -27.83
CA SER A 12 22.32 -37.37 -28.85
C SER A 12 20.81 -37.31 -28.67
N LEU A 13 20.18 -38.42 -28.23
CA LEU A 13 18.74 -38.51 -27.97
C LEU A 13 18.33 -37.66 -26.76
N PHE A 14 19.16 -37.62 -25.72
CA PHE A 14 18.91 -36.84 -24.51
C PHE A 14 18.98 -35.32 -24.78
N VAL A 15 19.94 -34.88 -25.59
CA VAL A 15 20.07 -33.46 -25.98
C VAL A 15 18.88 -33.02 -26.86
N LEU A 16 18.39 -33.89 -27.75
CA LEU A 16 17.24 -33.58 -28.61
C LEU A 16 15.97 -33.34 -27.77
N LEU A 17 15.72 -34.15 -26.73
CA LEU A 17 14.54 -34.03 -25.86
C LEU A 17 14.47 -32.71 -25.08
N ILE A 18 15.61 -32.14 -24.71
CA ILE A 18 15.65 -30.86 -23.96
C ILE A 18 15.23 -29.69 -24.85
N THR A 19 15.48 -29.75 -26.16
CA THR A 19 15.17 -28.65 -27.09
C THR A 19 13.68 -28.51 -27.45
N PHE A 20 12.87 -29.56 -27.31
CA PHE A 20 11.43 -29.51 -27.62
C PHE A 20 10.56 -28.99 -26.48
N SER A 21 11.12 -28.71 -25.30
CA SER A 21 10.35 -28.22 -24.14
C SER A 21 10.05 -26.71 -24.19
N ALA A 22 10.57 -25.97 -25.19
CA ALA A 22 10.30 -24.55 -25.40
C ALA A 22 9.04 -24.33 -26.28
N CYS A 23 7.92 -24.95 -25.92
CA CYS A 23 6.63 -24.65 -26.54
C CYS A 23 6.14 -23.28 -26.05
N LYS A 24 6.34 -22.25 -26.88
CA LYS A 24 5.71 -20.93 -26.72
C LYS A 24 4.20 -21.07 -26.80
N GLN A 25 3.54 -20.91 -25.66
CA GLN A 25 2.09 -20.78 -25.57
C GLN A 25 1.69 -19.40 -26.12
N GLN A 26 1.49 -19.30 -27.44
CA GLN A 26 0.92 -18.12 -28.08
C GLN A 26 -0.57 -18.07 -27.74
N HIS A 27 -0.90 -17.30 -26.71
CA HIS A 27 -2.28 -16.96 -26.37
C HIS A 27 -2.80 -16.00 -27.45
N LYS A 28 -3.51 -16.52 -28.45
CA LYS A 28 -4.33 -15.71 -29.38
C LYS A 28 -5.49 -15.14 -28.58
N THR A 29 -5.35 -13.90 -28.12
CA THR A 29 -6.48 -13.10 -27.65
C THR A 29 -7.30 -12.67 -28.87
N ASP A 30 -8.42 -13.33 -29.08
CA ASP A 30 -9.50 -12.88 -29.94
C ASP A 30 -10.08 -11.57 -29.39
N LEU A 31 -9.76 -10.47 -30.06
CA LEU A 31 -10.35 -9.15 -29.83
C LEU A 31 -11.71 -9.06 -30.54
N THR A 32 -12.70 -9.81 -30.06
CA THR A 32 -14.10 -9.62 -30.45
C THR A 32 -14.79 -8.68 -29.46
N LYS A 33 -14.76 -7.39 -29.80
CA LYS A 33 -15.92 -6.49 -29.79
C LYS A 33 -16.85 -6.60 -28.57
N ILE A 34 -16.41 -6.13 -27.40
CA ILE A 34 -17.32 -5.68 -26.33
C ILE A 34 -17.34 -4.15 -26.34
N LYS A 35 -18.26 -3.60 -27.14
CA LYS A 35 -18.65 -2.20 -27.11
C LYS A 35 -19.71 -2.06 -26.02
N ASN A 36 -19.28 -1.87 -24.78
CA ASN A 36 -20.09 -1.31 -23.69
C ASN A 36 -19.13 -0.63 -22.71
N SER A 37 -19.16 0.70 -22.72
CA SER A 37 -18.33 1.59 -21.91
C SER A 37 -18.67 1.49 -20.43
N SER A 38 -18.11 0.50 -19.76
CA SER A 38 -17.80 0.64 -18.34
C SER A 38 -16.43 1.29 -18.29
N LYS A 39 -16.35 2.53 -17.78
CA LYS A 39 -15.07 3.17 -17.41
C LYS A 39 -14.29 2.18 -16.55
N GLU A 40 -13.35 1.48 -17.14
CA GLU A 40 -12.32 0.74 -16.44
C GLU A 40 -11.48 1.81 -15.74
N LYS A 41 -11.87 2.12 -14.50
CA LYS A 41 -11.05 2.90 -13.59
C LYS A 41 -9.74 2.16 -13.53
N VAL A 42 -8.71 2.73 -14.15
CA VAL A 42 -7.32 2.40 -13.93
C VAL A 42 -7.19 2.20 -12.43
N THR A 43 -7.08 0.94 -12.04
CA THR A 43 -6.98 0.52 -10.66
C THR A 43 -5.69 1.14 -10.18
N GLU A 44 -5.80 2.25 -9.46
CA GLU A 44 -4.70 2.78 -8.65
C GLU A 44 -4.15 1.56 -7.91
N THR A 45 -2.94 1.14 -8.28
CA THR A 45 -2.19 0.16 -7.51
C THR A 45 -1.97 0.83 -6.17
N VAL A 46 -2.88 0.56 -5.23
CA VAL A 46 -2.79 0.99 -3.84
C VAL A 46 -1.67 0.18 -3.19
N ASN A 47 -0.45 0.44 -3.66
CA ASN A 47 0.77 -0.08 -3.08
C ASN A 47 1.09 0.88 -1.94
N HIS A 48 0.81 0.47 -0.71
CA HIS A 48 1.41 1.16 0.42
C HIS A 48 2.91 0.86 0.36
N PRO A 49 3.81 1.86 0.26
CA PRO A 49 5.24 1.62 0.04
C PRO A 49 5.89 0.86 1.20
N ASP A 50 5.26 0.85 2.37
CA ASP A 50 5.86 0.37 3.62
C ASP A 50 5.58 -1.09 3.97
N ILE A 51 4.55 -1.73 3.39
CA ILE A 51 4.18 -3.11 3.70
C ILE A 51 4.08 -3.91 2.40
N PRO A 52 5.00 -4.86 2.17
CA PRO A 52 5.03 -5.64 0.95
C PRO A 52 3.87 -6.63 0.92
N THR A 53 3.37 -6.94 -0.28
CA THR A 53 2.29 -7.92 -0.49
C THR A 53 2.88 -9.18 -1.14
N PRO A 54 2.55 -10.40 -0.67
CA PRO A 54 3.03 -11.63 -1.28
C PRO A 54 2.54 -11.77 -2.73
N LEU A 55 3.37 -12.38 -3.58
CA LEU A 55 3.01 -12.62 -4.99
C LEU A 55 1.73 -13.48 -5.12
N GLY A 56 0.89 -13.18 -6.11
CA GLY A 56 -0.35 -13.92 -6.35
C GLY A 56 -1.49 -13.60 -5.38
N PHE A 57 -1.37 -12.53 -4.58
CA PHE A 57 -2.50 -11.92 -3.88
C PHE A 57 -3.12 -10.81 -4.72
N HIS A 58 -4.45 -10.83 -4.80
CA HIS A 58 -5.25 -9.81 -5.44
C HIS A 58 -5.90 -8.90 -4.39
N PHE A 59 -5.80 -7.60 -4.61
CA PHE A 59 -6.48 -6.60 -3.79
C PHE A 59 -8.00 -6.71 -3.95
N ILE A 60 -8.71 -6.63 -2.83
CA ILE A 60 -10.18 -6.70 -2.78
C ILE A 60 -10.76 -5.33 -2.50
N ASN A 61 -10.37 -4.74 -1.35
CA ASN A 61 -10.85 -3.44 -0.93
C ASN A 61 -9.92 -2.80 0.10
N LYS A 62 -10.14 -1.50 0.30
CA LYS A 62 -9.50 -0.66 1.30
C LYS A 62 -10.60 0.03 2.10
N THR A 63 -10.48 0.01 3.42
CA THR A 63 -11.29 0.84 4.31
C THR A 63 -10.36 1.74 5.12
N SER A 64 -10.77 2.98 5.38
CA SER A 64 -10.00 3.92 6.19
C SER A 64 -10.94 4.58 7.19
N LYS A 65 -10.51 4.63 8.45
CA LYS A 65 -11.21 5.29 9.55
C LYS A 65 -10.24 6.21 10.26
N GLN A 66 -10.66 7.44 10.52
CA GLN A 66 -9.93 8.36 11.38
C GLN A 66 -10.52 8.26 12.79
N ASP A 67 -9.65 8.13 13.78
CA ASP A 67 -9.97 8.24 15.20
C ASP A 67 -9.60 9.67 15.64
N PRO A 68 -10.60 10.58 15.78
CA PRO A 68 -10.36 11.99 16.08
C PRO A 68 -9.79 12.19 17.49
N GLU A 69 -10.14 11.32 18.44
CA GLU A 69 -9.67 11.44 19.83
C GLU A 69 -8.17 11.17 19.93
N LYS A 70 -7.69 10.19 19.16
CA LYS A 70 -6.28 9.78 19.19
C LYS A 70 -5.43 10.41 18.10
N ASN A 71 -6.03 11.22 17.23
CA ASN A 71 -5.40 11.74 16.00
C ASN A 71 -4.69 10.61 15.20
N THR A 72 -5.36 9.46 15.07
CA THR A 72 -4.80 8.31 14.35
C THR A 72 -5.65 7.92 13.16
N THR A 73 -4.99 7.47 12.10
CA THR A 73 -5.65 6.94 10.92
C THR A 73 -5.45 5.43 10.89
N ILE A 74 -6.55 4.68 10.86
CA ILE A 74 -6.57 3.22 10.73
C ILE A 74 -7.02 2.88 9.31
N THR A 75 -6.14 2.25 8.55
CA THR A 75 -6.42 1.79 7.19
C THR A 75 -6.37 0.26 7.16
N THR A 76 -7.39 -0.38 6.62
CA THR A 76 -7.42 -1.83 6.41
C THR A 76 -7.39 -2.13 4.92
N PHE A 77 -6.49 -3.03 4.54
CA PHE A 77 -6.36 -3.54 3.17
C PHE A 77 -6.68 -5.03 3.19
N ASN A 78 -7.57 -5.46 2.31
CA ASN A 78 -7.95 -6.86 2.21
C ASN A 78 -7.55 -7.44 0.86
N TYR A 79 -7.03 -8.66 0.89
CA TYR A 79 -6.49 -9.38 -0.25
C TYR A 79 -6.94 -10.85 -0.22
N LYS A 80 -6.92 -11.50 -1.39
CA LYS A 80 -7.13 -12.95 -1.56
C LYS A 80 -6.07 -13.53 -2.47
N GLY A 81 -5.53 -14.70 -2.12
CA GLY A 81 -4.44 -15.31 -2.87
C GLY A 81 -4.49 -16.84 -2.88
N SER A 82 -3.68 -17.42 -3.78
CA SER A 82 -3.56 -18.87 -3.95
C SER A 82 -2.46 -19.51 -3.09
N GLN A 83 -1.59 -18.70 -2.46
CA GLN A 83 -0.55 -19.21 -1.58
C GLN A 83 -1.15 -19.82 -0.31
N ASN A 84 -0.46 -20.81 0.27
CA ASN A 84 -0.82 -21.38 1.56
C ASN A 84 -0.40 -20.45 2.71
N LEU A 85 -0.93 -20.68 3.92
CA LEU A 85 -0.58 -19.86 5.09
C LEU A 85 0.94 -19.88 5.38
N GLN A 86 1.58 -21.05 5.37
CA GLN A 86 2.99 -21.15 5.70
C GLN A 86 3.88 -20.24 4.83
N ALA A 87 3.63 -20.21 3.52
CA ALA A 87 4.34 -19.35 2.58
C ALA A 87 4.11 -17.85 2.88
N VAL A 88 2.88 -17.47 3.27
CA VAL A 88 2.56 -16.10 3.68
C VAL A 88 3.30 -15.71 4.97
N LEU A 89 3.37 -16.63 5.95
CA LEU A 89 4.10 -16.40 7.20
C LEU A 89 5.60 -16.21 6.94
N GLU A 90 6.20 -17.09 6.16
CA GLU A 90 7.62 -17.02 5.79
C GLU A 90 7.94 -15.73 5.03
N PHE A 91 7.08 -15.37 4.07
CA PHE A 91 7.20 -14.11 3.34
C PHE A 91 7.28 -12.90 4.27
N TYR A 92 6.34 -12.77 5.22
CA TYR A 92 6.34 -11.61 6.12
C TYR A 92 7.49 -11.62 7.12
N LYS A 93 7.87 -12.80 7.65
CA LYS A 93 9.05 -12.92 8.53
C LYS A 93 10.33 -12.44 7.84
N GLN A 94 10.51 -12.76 6.56
CA GLN A 94 11.68 -12.34 5.80
C GLN A 94 11.64 -10.86 5.45
N ASN A 95 10.51 -10.39 4.91
CA ASN A 95 10.44 -9.05 4.34
C ASN A 95 10.28 -7.96 5.41
N LEU A 96 9.44 -8.13 6.43
CA LEU A 96 9.17 -7.07 7.41
C LEU A 96 10.43 -6.60 8.14
N ASN A 97 11.28 -7.56 8.52
CA ASN A 97 12.56 -7.26 9.16
C ASN A 97 13.49 -6.47 8.21
N GLN A 98 13.52 -6.81 6.92
CA GLN A 98 14.29 -6.05 5.92
C GLN A 98 13.79 -4.61 5.76
N PHE A 99 12.49 -4.38 5.92
CA PHE A 99 11.90 -3.05 5.93
C PHE A 99 12.00 -2.33 7.28
N GLY A 100 12.70 -2.90 8.27
CA GLY A 100 12.90 -2.29 9.60
C GLY A 100 11.64 -2.25 10.46
N TRP A 101 10.74 -3.23 10.29
CA TRP A 101 9.64 -3.46 11.22
C TRP A 101 10.09 -4.42 12.31
N GLU A 102 9.76 -4.12 13.56
CA GLU A 102 9.83 -5.07 14.66
C GLU A 102 8.56 -5.92 14.66
N THR A 103 8.69 -7.25 14.73
CA THR A 103 7.55 -8.16 14.59
C THR A 103 7.36 -9.06 15.80
N GLU A 104 6.12 -9.19 16.25
CA GLU A 104 5.66 -10.18 17.21
C GLU A 104 4.75 -11.18 16.49
N ASN A 105 5.08 -12.47 16.56
CA ASN A 105 4.36 -13.52 15.85
C ASN A 105 3.46 -14.31 16.81
N LEU A 106 2.15 -14.15 16.65
CA LEU A 106 1.10 -14.84 17.42
C LEU A 106 0.35 -15.86 16.54
N SER A 107 0.98 -16.33 15.46
CA SER A 107 0.35 -17.25 14.51
C SER A 107 0.16 -18.65 15.09
N THR A 108 -0.94 -19.27 14.67
CA THR A 108 -1.28 -20.68 14.92
C THR A 108 -1.30 -21.45 13.59
N ASN A 109 -1.55 -22.76 13.63
CA ASN A 109 -1.55 -23.62 12.43
C ASN A 109 -2.60 -23.22 11.36
N ASP A 110 -3.69 -22.57 11.78
CA ASP A 110 -4.82 -22.23 10.90
C ASP A 110 -5.04 -20.74 10.70
N LYS A 111 -4.33 -19.91 11.48
CA LYS A 111 -4.44 -18.45 11.43
C LYS A 111 -3.09 -17.83 11.62
N ILE A 112 -2.75 -16.89 10.75
CA ILE A 112 -1.60 -16.02 10.90
C ILE A 112 -2.05 -14.75 11.59
N LEU A 113 -1.29 -14.36 12.60
CA LEU A 113 -1.43 -13.07 13.27
C LEU A 113 -0.02 -12.56 13.59
N ILE A 114 0.38 -11.51 12.90
CA ILE A 114 1.68 -10.85 13.09
C ILE A 114 1.38 -9.39 13.45
N THR A 115 1.87 -8.97 14.61
CA THR A 115 1.86 -7.57 15.00
C THR A 115 3.22 -6.97 14.64
N CYS A 116 3.22 -5.78 14.05
CA CYS A 116 4.41 -5.14 13.56
C CYS A 116 4.47 -3.67 13.98
N TYR A 117 5.66 -3.17 14.33
CA TYR A 117 5.87 -1.81 14.81
C TYR A 117 7.02 -1.14 14.06
N LYS A 118 6.84 0.12 13.66
CA LYS A 118 7.86 0.94 13.00
C LYS A 118 7.52 2.41 13.15
N ASN A 119 8.32 3.17 13.91
CA ASN A 119 8.28 4.65 13.98
C ASN A 119 6.88 5.30 13.92
N LYS A 120 6.15 5.35 15.04
CA LYS A 120 4.78 5.91 15.13
C LYS A 120 3.74 5.25 14.20
N LYS A 121 4.10 4.13 13.57
CA LYS A 121 3.20 3.25 12.84
C LYS A 121 3.19 1.89 13.52
N SER A 122 2.02 1.28 13.52
CA SER A 122 1.84 -0.11 13.93
C SER A 122 0.95 -0.81 12.90
N CYS A 123 1.25 -2.06 12.59
CA CYS A 123 0.42 -2.88 11.73
C CYS A 123 0.04 -4.20 12.39
N VAL A 124 -1.11 -4.73 11.97
CA VAL A 124 -1.53 -6.09 12.26
C VAL A 124 -1.79 -6.77 10.93
N ILE A 125 -1.07 -7.86 10.69
CA ILE A 125 -1.22 -8.69 9.52
C ILE A 125 -1.90 -9.97 9.96
N SER A 126 -3.06 -10.24 9.37
CA SER A 126 -3.82 -11.45 9.64
C SER A 126 -4.09 -12.21 8.36
N ALA A 127 -3.96 -13.52 8.40
CA ALA A 127 -4.35 -14.38 7.29
C ALA A 127 -5.00 -15.66 7.77
N HIS A 128 -5.96 -16.17 7.00
CA HIS A 128 -6.64 -17.42 7.32
C HIS A 128 -7.01 -18.18 6.04
N LYS A 129 -7.13 -19.51 6.18
CA LYS A 129 -7.60 -20.37 5.09
C LYS A 129 -9.04 -20.02 4.73
N ILE A 130 -9.34 -20.01 3.44
CA ILE A 130 -10.69 -19.85 2.91
C ILE A 130 -10.98 -20.97 1.90
N SER A 131 -12.26 -21.28 1.71
CA SER A 131 -12.70 -22.23 0.68
C SER A 131 -12.90 -21.54 -0.68
N GLY A 132 -12.71 -22.29 -1.76
CA GLY A 132 -12.97 -21.84 -3.13
C GLY A 132 -11.73 -21.68 -4.00
N LYS A 133 -11.78 -20.78 -5.00
CA LYS A 133 -10.69 -20.53 -5.97
C LYS A 133 -9.40 -20.05 -5.30
N TYR A 134 -9.52 -19.27 -4.23
CA TYR A 134 -8.40 -18.77 -3.45
C TYR A 134 -8.23 -19.64 -2.20
N LYS A 135 -6.98 -19.80 -1.74
CA LYS A 135 -6.67 -20.62 -0.56
C LYS A 135 -6.57 -19.79 0.72
N THR A 136 -6.23 -18.50 0.58
CA THR A 136 -5.94 -17.64 1.72
C THR A 136 -6.58 -16.27 1.56
N SER A 137 -7.19 -15.78 2.64
CA SER A 137 -7.60 -14.39 2.83
C SER A 137 -6.54 -13.69 3.68
N LEU A 138 -6.12 -12.49 3.27
CA LEU A 138 -5.10 -11.69 3.94
C LEU A 138 -5.68 -10.30 4.24
N SER A 139 -5.54 -9.84 5.48
CA SER A 139 -5.93 -8.51 5.91
C SER A 139 -4.76 -7.82 6.60
N ILE A 140 -4.43 -6.62 6.14
CA ILE A 140 -3.40 -5.76 6.72
C ILE A 140 -4.11 -4.55 7.31
N VAL A 141 -4.01 -4.39 8.62
CA VAL A 141 -4.50 -3.21 9.33
C VAL A 141 -3.30 -2.35 9.68
N LEU A 142 -3.20 -1.16 9.09
CA LEU A 142 -2.17 -0.18 9.36
C LEU A 142 -2.75 0.96 10.19
N LYS A 143 -2.15 1.21 11.35
CA LYS A 143 -2.42 2.38 12.17
C LYS A 143 -1.25 3.34 12.07
N THR A 144 -1.54 4.58 11.70
CA THR A 144 -0.56 5.67 11.64
C THR A 144 -1.00 6.78 12.57
N GLU A 145 -0.10 7.22 13.45
CA GLU A 145 -0.31 8.44 14.22
C GLU A 145 -0.05 9.65 13.31
N ASN A 146 -1.05 10.52 13.17
CA ASN A 146 -0.83 11.75 12.42
C ASN A 146 0.08 12.65 13.26
N PRO A 147 1.10 13.29 12.67
CA PRO A 147 1.86 14.30 13.39
C PRO A 147 0.86 15.34 13.90
N LYS A 148 0.88 15.61 15.21
CA LYS A 148 0.18 16.79 15.73
C LYS A 148 0.74 17.95 14.93
N GLU A 149 -0.10 18.61 14.12
CA GLU A 149 0.27 19.91 13.56
C GLU A 149 0.69 20.72 14.78
N LYS A 150 2.00 20.92 14.94
CA LYS A 150 2.51 21.88 15.91
C LYS A 150 1.87 23.16 15.43
N GLY A 151 0.81 23.59 16.14
CA GLY A 151 0.02 24.75 15.79
C GLY A 151 1.00 25.78 15.29
N SER A 152 0.88 26.11 14.02
CA SER A 152 1.73 27.10 13.39
C SER A 152 1.43 28.38 14.15
N ASN A 153 2.16 28.59 15.25
CA ASN A 153 2.31 29.86 15.91
C ASN A 153 3.04 30.71 14.87
N LYS A 154 2.29 31.15 13.86
CA LYS A 154 2.66 32.27 13.03
C LYS A 154 2.98 33.35 14.06
N PRO A 155 4.22 33.86 14.14
CA PRO A 155 4.48 35.02 14.94
C PRO A 155 3.52 36.07 14.40
N GLN A 156 2.54 36.44 15.20
CA GLN A 156 1.70 37.61 14.98
C GLN A 156 2.60 38.82 15.31
N GLN A 157 3.67 38.97 14.52
CA GLN A 157 4.52 40.15 14.52
C GLN A 157 3.79 41.19 13.67
N GLU A 158 3.23 42.17 14.38
CA GLU A 158 3.57 43.57 14.12
C GLU A 158 3.02 44.19 12.82
N GLU A 159 1.69 44.30 12.72
CA GLU A 159 1.04 45.23 11.77
C GLU A 159 0.33 46.42 12.45
N ASP A 160 0.43 46.59 13.77
CA ASP A 160 -0.27 47.66 14.50
C ASP A 160 0.56 48.91 14.85
N LEU A 161 1.78 49.07 14.32
CA LEU A 161 2.61 50.27 14.59
C LEU A 161 2.72 51.28 13.42
N ILE A 162 1.87 51.15 12.39
CA ILE A 162 1.85 52.10 11.25
C ILE A 162 0.55 52.93 11.15
N ASN A 163 -0.40 52.80 12.09
CA ASN A 163 -1.62 53.63 12.09
C ASN A 163 -1.64 54.83 13.05
N SER A 164 -0.53 55.18 13.70
CA SER A 164 -0.45 56.33 14.63
C SER A 164 0.08 57.64 14.02
N LYS A 165 0.24 57.77 12.70
CA LYS A 165 0.85 58.98 12.06
C LYS A 165 0.03 59.71 10.99
N LYS A 166 -1.24 59.39 10.77
CA LYS A 166 -2.18 60.23 9.99
C LYS A 166 -3.50 60.21 10.76
N LEU A 167 -3.93 61.25 11.45
CA LEU A 167 -4.44 62.47 10.82
C LEU A 167 -4.58 63.55 11.93
N ASN A 168 -3.54 64.33 12.14
CA ASN A 168 -3.64 65.63 12.82
C ASN A 168 -3.54 66.70 11.73
N LYS A 169 -4.65 67.38 11.46
CA LYS A 169 -4.81 68.75 10.95
C LYS A 169 -6.16 68.83 10.23
N ASN A 170 -7.14 69.45 10.89
CA ASN A 170 -7.83 70.62 10.35
C ASN A 170 -8.68 71.26 11.45
N PHE A 171 -8.01 72.19 12.12
CA PHE A 171 -8.56 73.36 12.77
C PHE A 171 -9.33 74.19 11.72
N ILE A 172 -10.65 74.34 11.84
CA ILE A 172 -11.39 75.56 11.48
C ILE A 172 -12.57 75.68 12.45
N SER A 173 -12.55 76.75 13.24
CA SER A 173 -13.67 77.35 13.99
C SER A 173 -14.01 78.70 13.30
N PRO A 174 -14.96 79.52 13.76
CA PRO A 174 -16.42 79.39 13.69
C PRO A 174 -17.07 80.57 12.92
N SER A 175 -18.34 80.45 12.54
CA SER A 175 -19.28 81.58 12.38
C SER A 175 -20.69 81.01 12.58
N GLY A 176 -21.55 81.50 13.48
CA GLY A 176 -21.98 82.89 13.59
C GLY A 176 -23.32 83.06 12.86
N TYR A 177 -24.23 83.84 13.46
CA TYR A 177 -25.59 84.25 13.01
C TYR A 177 -26.73 83.29 13.42
N LEU A 178 -27.54 83.60 14.45
CA LEU A 178 -28.63 84.59 14.55
C LEU A 178 -29.71 84.40 13.47
N CYS A 179 -30.82 83.77 13.86
CA CYS A 179 -32.20 84.29 13.77
C CYS A 179 -33.13 83.38 14.59
#